data_AF-A0A2N9EV75-F1
#
_entry.id   AF-A0A2N9EV75-F1
#
_cell.length_a   1.000
_cell.length_b   1.000
_cell.length_c   1.000
_cell.angle_alpha   90.00
_cell.angle_beta   90.00
_cell.angle_gamma   90.00
#
_symmetry.space_group_name_H-M   'P 1'
#
loop_
_entity.id
_entity.type
_entity.pdbx_description
1 polymer ?
#
loop_
_entity_poly.entity_id
_entity_poly.type
_entity_poly.pdbx_seq_one_letter_code
_entity_poly.pdbx_strand_id
1 'polypeptide(L)'
;MSTLIGIRGDANDGLYSPAKEKAANRGAYISRSPLLLRRVRQLLVLAKVKVILGLCALCVVVLLTSRLSSFMGWNPHHPSSVSSPSRGGYTVLINTWNQNSLLKQSVAHYASCSGTDAIHVVWSESDPPSESLKAYLKKIVLSKSQTAQKPNFKFDINEEDNLNNRFKPIEDLRTDAIFSVNDDVIVPCPTLNFAFTVWQSAPFAMVGFVPRMHWLDKVVSNLNPSSILALLFS
;
A
#
# COMPACT_ATOMS: atom_id res chain seq x y z
N MET A 1 -117.10 14.82 -60.55
CA MET A 1 -117.75 13.49 -60.71
C MET A 1 -116.76 12.59 -61.46
N SER A 2 -116.50 11.40 -60.91
CA SER A 2 -116.07 10.13 -61.57
C SER A 2 -114.69 10.09 -62.29
N THR A 3 -113.68 9.39 -61.72
CA THR A 3 -113.14 8.02 -62.05
C THR A 3 -112.31 7.94 -63.35
N LEU A 4 -111.20 7.22 -63.54
CA LEU A 4 -110.39 6.24 -62.80
C LEU A 4 -109.08 5.96 -63.61
N ILE A 5 -108.00 5.56 -62.90
CA ILE A 5 -106.91 4.60 -63.24
C ILE A 5 -105.97 4.81 -64.45
N GLY A 6 -104.66 4.56 -64.24
CA GLY A 6 -103.80 4.22 -65.39
C GLY A 6 -102.29 3.90 -65.31
N ILE A 7 -101.64 3.72 -64.14
CA ILE A 7 -100.41 2.90 -63.96
C ILE A 7 -99.07 3.32 -64.67
N ARG A 8 -98.08 3.69 -63.81
CA ARG A 8 -96.65 3.22 -63.69
C ARG A 8 -95.75 3.37 -64.92
N GLY A 9 -94.54 3.93 -64.87
CA GLY A 9 -93.66 4.32 -63.77
C GLY A 9 -92.27 4.42 -64.40
N ASP A 10 -91.76 5.64 -64.46
CA ASP A 10 -90.55 6.12 -65.12
C ASP A 10 -89.29 5.85 -64.28
N ALA A 11 -88.13 5.64 -64.90
CA ALA A 11 -86.82 6.11 -64.41
C ALA A 11 -85.64 5.60 -65.27
N ASN A 12 -84.93 6.60 -65.78
CA ASN A 12 -83.74 6.63 -66.62
C ASN A 12 -82.47 6.75 -65.73
N ASP A 13 -81.41 5.97 -65.97
CA ASP A 13 -79.97 6.32 -65.80
C ASP A 13 -79.14 5.05 -66.10
N GLY A 14 -78.02 5.04 -66.81
CA GLY A 14 -76.85 5.90 -66.61
C GLY A 14 -75.61 5.01 -66.46
N LEU A 15 -75.13 4.46 -67.58
CA LEU A 15 -73.77 3.98 -67.89
C LEU A 15 -72.87 3.39 -66.77
N TYR A 16 -72.76 2.06 -66.69
CA TYR A 16 -71.68 1.36 -65.95
C TYR A 16 -70.82 0.53 -66.90
N SER A 17 -69.53 0.90 -67.03
CA SER A 17 -68.55 0.22 -67.89
C SER A 17 -67.42 -0.38 -67.04
N PRO A 18 -67.02 -1.66 -67.23
CA PRO A 18 -66.17 -2.40 -66.28
C PRO A 18 -64.68 -2.01 -66.31
N ALA A 19 -64.31 -1.03 -67.13
CA ALA A 19 -62.91 -0.69 -67.40
C ALA A 19 -62.27 0.25 -66.36
N LYS A 20 -63.03 0.85 -65.44
CA LYS A 20 -62.52 1.82 -64.45
C LYS A 20 -62.21 1.28 -63.06
N GLU A 21 -62.55 0.01 -62.77
CA GLU A 21 -62.24 -0.59 -61.46
C GLU A 21 -60.82 -1.19 -61.39
N LYS A 22 -60.19 -1.46 -62.54
CA LYS A 22 -58.86 -2.09 -62.58
C LYS A 22 -57.67 -1.11 -62.45
N ALA A 23 -57.93 0.19 -62.37
CA ALA A 23 -56.91 1.23 -62.25
C ALA A 23 -56.79 1.85 -60.84
N ALA A 24 -57.73 1.56 -59.92
CA ALA A 24 -57.75 2.19 -58.60
C ALA A 24 -57.04 1.41 -57.48
N ASN A 25 -56.59 0.17 -57.73
CA ASN A 25 -56.00 -0.68 -56.67
C ASN A 25 -54.53 -1.06 -56.88
N ARG A 26 -53.78 -0.26 -57.64
CA ARG A 26 -52.32 -0.35 -57.65
C ARG A 26 -51.73 0.91 -57.03
N GLY A 27 -51.99 1.04 -55.73
CA GLY A 27 -51.24 1.94 -54.88
C GLY A 27 -49.74 1.74 -55.10
N ALA A 28 -49.04 2.86 -55.20
CA ALA A 28 -47.61 2.95 -55.34
C ALA A 28 -46.91 2.28 -54.14
N TYR A 29 -46.65 0.97 -54.23
CA TYR A 29 -45.67 0.32 -53.38
C TYR A 29 -44.29 0.59 -53.98
N ILE A 30 -43.68 1.68 -53.52
CA ILE A 30 -42.25 1.95 -53.67
C ILE A 30 -41.51 0.79 -52.99
N SER A 31 -41.25 -0.27 -53.74
CA SER A 31 -40.41 -1.40 -53.32
C SER A 31 -38.94 -0.99 -53.47
N ARG A 32 -38.51 -0.12 -52.56
CA ARG A 32 -37.09 0.14 -52.28
C ARG A 32 -36.94 0.40 -50.79
N SER A 33 -36.78 -0.66 -49.97
CA SER A 33 -35.93 -0.64 -48.75
C SER A 33 -36.03 -1.82 -47.75
N PRO A 34 -36.55 -3.04 -48.02
CA PRO A 34 -36.45 -4.10 -47.01
C PRO A 34 -35.00 -4.61 -46.84
N LEU A 35 -34.19 -4.52 -47.89
CA LEU A 35 -32.77 -4.93 -47.87
C LEU A 35 -31.86 -3.91 -47.18
N LEU A 36 -32.14 -2.61 -47.32
CA LEU A 36 -31.34 -1.55 -46.68
C LEU A 36 -31.60 -1.49 -45.18
N LEU A 37 -32.86 -1.59 -44.73
CA LEU A 37 -33.15 -1.68 -43.29
C LEU A 37 -32.57 -2.94 -42.64
N ARG A 38 -32.59 -4.08 -43.35
CA ARG A 38 -32.00 -5.34 -42.84
C ARG A 38 -30.48 -5.27 -42.76
N ARG A 39 -29.81 -4.67 -43.75
CA ARG A 39 -28.36 -4.40 -43.71
C ARG A 39 -27.97 -3.39 -42.63
N VAL A 40 -28.74 -2.32 -42.44
CA VAL A 40 -28.51 -1.32 -41.38
C VAL A 40 -28.70 -1.94 -39.99
N ARG A 41 -29.74 -2.77 -39.77
CA ARG A 41 -29.89 -3.53 -38.52
C ARG A 41 -28.74 -4.52 -38.30
N GLN A 42 -28.30 -5.24 -39.33
CA GLN A 42 -27.17 -6.17 -39.22
C GLN A 42 -25.85 -5.45 -38.92
N LEU A 43 -25.60 -4.29 -39.52
CA LEU A 43 -24.44 -3.45 -39.22
C LEU A 43 -24.50 -2.85 -37.81
N LEU A 44 -25.70 -2.46 -37.34
CA LEU A 44 -25.91 -2.02 -35.95
C LEU A 44 -25.70 -3.15 -34.94
N VAL A 45 -26.08 -4.39 -35.27
CA VAL A 45 -25.82 -5.57 -34.43
C VAL A 45 -24.33 -5.90 -34.42
N LEU A 46 -23.64 -5.88 -35.56
CA LEU A 46 -22.19 -6.08 -35.64
C LEU A 46 -21.42 -4.98 -34.91
N ALA A 47 -21.85 -3.72 -35.01
CA ALA A 47 -21.27 -2.62 -34.26
C ALA A 47 -21.47 -2.79 -32.76
N LYS A 48 -22.69 -3.17 -32.32
CA LYS A 48 -22.99 -3.47 -30.91
C LYS A 48 -22.15 -4.65 -30.38
N VAL A 49 -22.01 -5.72 -31.16
CA VAL A 49 -21.18 -6.87 -30.79
C VAL A 49 -19.71 -6.49 -30.70
N LYS A 50 -19.18 -5.67 -31.62
CA LYS A 50 -17.80 -5.16 -31.56
C LYS A 50 -17.57 -4.24 -30.34
N VAL A 51 -18.54 -3.39 -30.02
CA VAL A 51 -18.49 -2.51 -28.84
C VAL A 51 -18.53 -3.33 -27.55
N ILE A 52 -19.43 -4.33 -27.46
CA ILE A 52 -19.51 -5.24 -26.32
C ILE A 52 -18.21 -6.05 -26.18
N LEU A 53 -17.68 -6.59 -27.28
CA LEU A 53 -16.42 -7.34 -27.26
C LEU A 53 -15.23 -6.46 -26.84
N GLY A 54 -15.19 -5.21 -27.31
CA GLY A 54 -14.19 -4.22 -26.90
C GLY A 54 -14.29 -3.87 -25.41
N LEU A 55 -15.50 -3.67 -24.90
CA LEU A 55 -15.75 -3.43 -23.48
C LEU A 55 -15.38 -4.65 -22.63
N CYS A 56 -15.70 -5.88 -23.08
CA CYS A 56 -15.30 -7.11 -22.40
C CYS A 56 -13.78 -7.26 -22.37
N ALA A 57 -13.09 -7.01 -23.48
CA ALA A 57 -11.63 -7.04 -23.54
C ALA A 57 -11.01 -5.99 -22.61
N LEU A 58 -11.54 -4.76 -22.59
CA LEU A 58 -11.12 -3.70 -21.67
C LEU A 58 -11.33 -4.12 -20.20
N CYS A 59 -12.48 -4.68 -19.85
CA CYS A 59 -12.76 -5.19 -18.51
C CYS A 59 -11.78 -6.31 -18.12
N VAL A 60 -11.47 -7.24 -19.03
CA VAL A 60 -10.48 -8.30 -18.77
C VAL A 60 -9.09 -7.71 -18.55
N VAL A 61 -8.66 -6.71 -19.34
CA VAL A 61 -7.39 -6.00 -19.13
C VAL A 61 -7.36 -5.27 -17.78
N VAL A 62 -8.44 -4.58 -17.40
CA VAL A 62 -8.56 -3.92 -16.10
C VAL A 62 -8.52 -4.94 -14.95
N LEU A 63 -9.20 -6.07 -15.09
CA LEU A 63 -9.17 -7.14 -14.09
C LEU A 63 -7.78 -7.78 -13.98
N LEU A 64 -7.08 -8.01 -15.10
CA LEU A 64 -5.73 -8.55 -15.08
C LEU A 64 -4.70 -7.56 -14.51
N THR A 65 -4.79 -6.27 -14.86
CA THR A 65 -3.94 -5.21 -14.29
C THR A 65 -4.19 -5.01 -12.79
N SER A 66 -5.44 -5.07 -12.34
CA SER A 66 -5.79 -4.99 -10.91
C SER A 66 -5.34 -6.21 -10.09
N ARG A 67 -5.21 -7.38 -10.73
CA ARG A 67 -4.69 -8.60 -10.09
C ARG A 67 -3.17 -8.63 -10.03
N LEU A 68 -2.48 -8.01 -11.00
CA LEU A 68 -1.03 -7.82 -10.96
C LEU A 68 -0.59 -6.96 -9.76
N SER A 69 -1.35 -5.91 -9.43
CA SER A 69 -1.09 -5.06 -8.26
C SER A 69 -1.35 -5.74 -6.91
N SER A 70 -2.14 -6.82 -6.86
CA SER A 70 -2.44 -7.53 -5.61
C SER A 70 -1.58 -8.77 -5.37
N PHE A 71 -0.85 -9.28 -6.37
CA PHE A 71 -0.04 -10.50 -6.20
C PHE A 71 1.35 -10.21 -5.62
N MET A 72 1.92 -9.06 -5.92
CA MET A 72 3.05 -8.51 -5.18
C MET A 72 2.47 -7.35 -4.39
N GLY A 73 2.40 -7.46 -3.06
CA GLY A 73 1.89 -6.42 -2.15
C GLY A 73 2.72 -5.14 -2.11
N TRP A 74 3.14 -4.65 -3.28
CA TRP A 74 3.79 -3.39 -3.49
C TRP A 74 2.69 -2.35 -3.59
N ASN A 75 2.29 -1.79 -2.44
CA ASN A 75 1.76 -0.43 -2.47
C ASN A 75 2.95 0.47 -2.84
N PRO A 76 2.98 1.10 -4.03
CA PRO A 76 3.87 2.22 -4.23
C PRO A 76 3.26 3.33 -3.40
N HIS A 77 3.60 3.37 -2.11
CA HIS A 77 3.40 4.57 -1.32
C HIS A 77 4.10 5.66 -2.11
N HIS A 78 3.30 6.63 -2.58
CA HIS A 78 3.85 7.86 -3.13
C HIS A 78 4.93 8.30 -2.15
N PRO A 79 6.16 8.58 -2.62
CA PRO A 79 7.16 9.17 -1.76
C PRO A 79 6.63 10.55 -1.43
N SER A 80 5.83 10.64 -0.37
CA SER A 80 5.87 11.79 0.53
C SER A 80 7.35 12.02 0.69
N SER A 81 7.81 13.15 0.19
CA SER A 81 9.19 13.56 0.31
C SER A 81 9.53 13.56 1.79
N VAL A 82 9.96 12.40 2.30
CA VAL A 82 10.95 12.33 3.35
C VAL A 82 12.11 13.02 2.67
N SER A 83 12.19 14.33 2.91
CA SER A 83 13.37 15.14 2.70
C SER A 83 14.54 14.20 2.95
N SER A 84 15.29 13.86 1.89
CA SER A 84 16.31 12.80 1.91
C SER A 84 16.93 12.77 3.29
N PRO A 85 16.81 11.67 4.08
CA PRO A 85 17.15 11.67 5.51
C PRO A 85 18.49 12.37 5.61
N SER A 86 18.45 13.60 6.14
CA SER A 86 19.50 14.59 5.89
C SER A 86 20.81 13.90 6.23
N ARG A 87 21.78 13.77 5.29
CA ARG A 87 23.06 13.05 5.45
C ARG A 87 23.54 12.96 6.91
N GLY A 88 22.99 12.04 7.68
CA GLY A 88 22.88 12.19 9.12
C GLY A 88 22.97 10.82 9.76
N GLY A 89 23.28 10.81 11.05
CA GLY A 89 23.49 9.57 11.78
C GLY A 89 22.19 8.88 12.15
N TYR A 90 22.34 7.84 12.93
CA TYR A 90 21.27 7.13 13.60
C TYR A 90 21.42 7.26 15.13
N THR A 91 20.31 7.12 15.84
CA THR A 91 20.33 6.97 17.29
C THR A 91 20.49 5.50 17.66
N VAL A 92 21.39 5.17 18.57
CA VAL A 92 21.52 3.81 19.12
C VAL A 92 20.71 3.74 20.41
N LEU A 93 19.70 2.88 20.44
CA LEU A 93 18.83 2.65 21.59
C LEU A 93 19.22 1.32 22.25
N ILE A 94 19.90 1.40 23.39
CA ILE A 94 20.42 0.24 24.13
C ILE A 94 19.46 -0.10 25.27
N ASN A 95 18.86 -1.28 25.23
CA ASN A 95 18.12 -1.83 26.35
C ASN A 95 19.07 -2.54 27.32
N THR A 96 18.93 -2.29 28.63
CA THR A 96 19.78 -2.89 29.67
C THR A 96 18.99 -3.25 30.92
N TRP A 97 19.43 -4.31 31.60
CA TRP A 97 18.92 -4.77 32.88
C TRP A 97 20.06 -5.38 33.71
N ASN A 98 20.49 -4.70 34.78
CA ASN A 98 21.43 -5.20 35.79
C ASN A 98 22.78 -5.71 35.24
N GLN A 99 23.23 -5.22 34.07
CA GLN A 99 24.44 -5.68 33.37
C GLN A 99 25.40 -4.52 33.05
N ASN A 100 25.84 -3.82 34.10
CA ASN A 100 26.71 -2.64 33.99
C ASN A 100 28.01 -2.86 33.20
N SER A 101 28.61 -4.05 33.23
CA SER A 101 29.83 -4.36 32.46
C SER A 101 29.58 -4.42 30.96
N LEU A 102 28.51 -5.12 30.54
CA LEU A 102 28.12 -5.23 29.14
C LEU A 102 27.64 -3.89 28.59
N LEU A 103 26.85 -3.15 29.38
CA LEU A 103 26.44 -1.79 29.03
C LEU A 103 27.64 -0.88 28.75
N LYS A 104 28.68 -0.91 29.60
CA LYS A 104 29.91 -0.12 29.39
C LYS A 104 30.61 -0.51 28.09
N GLN A 105 30.69 -1.81 27.78
CA GLN A 105 31.30 -2.31 26.56
C GLN A 105 30.51 -1.87 25.32
N SER A 106 29.19 -2.02 25.35
CA SER A 106 28.28 -1.66 24.27
C SER A 106 28.27 -0.15 24.01
N VAL A 107 28.16 0.68 25.04
CA VAL A 107 28.25 2.14 24.91
C VAL A 107 29.60 2.56 24.33
N ALA A 108 30.71 1.97 24.79
CA ALA A 108 32.04 2.28 24.26
C ALA A 108 32.19 1.92 22.78
N HIS A 109 31.64 0.78 22.37
CA HIS A 109 31.64 0.32 20.98
C HIS A 109 30.81 1.25 20.10
N TYR A 110 29.53 1.45 20.43
CA TYR A 110 28.62 2.24 19.59
C TYR A 110 28.97 3.73 19.55
N ALA A 111 29.57 4.27 20.63
CA ALA A 111 30.13 5.63 20.61
C ALA A 111 31.29 5.78 19.62
N SER A 112 32.00 4.70 19.30
CA SER A 112 33.11 4.74 18.33
C SER A 112 32.66 4.67 16.87
N CYS A 113 31.40 4.31 16.60
CA CYS A 113 30.89 4.25 15.23
C CYS A 113 30.63 5.66 14.69
N SER A 114 31.11 5.95 13.47
CA SER A 114 31.01 7.27 12.85
C SER A 114 29.58 7.69 12.49
N GLY A 115 28.67 6.74 12.33
CA GLY A 115 27.25 6.99 12.04
C GLY A 115 26.38 7.26 13.26
N THR A 116 26.91 7.17 14.48
CA THR A 116 26.13 7.36 15.71
C THR A 116 25.97 8.85 16.03
N ASP A 117 24.74 9.38 15.95
CA ASP A 117 24.42 10.77 16.34
C ASP A 117 24.00 10.89 17.81
N ALA A 118 23.35 9.86 18.33
CA ALA A 118 22.94 9.79 19.72
C ALA A 118 22.98 8.35 20.25
N ILE A 119 23.11 8.21 21.56
CA ILE A 119 23.03 6.96 22.31
C ILE A 119 22.04 7.16 23.45
N HIS A 120 20.97 6.39 23.43
CA HIS A 120 19.95 6.37 24.47
C HIS A 120 20.00 5.03 25.17
N VAL A 121 20.07 5.05 26.50
CA VAL A 121 20.05 3.84 27.33
C VAL A 121 18.69 3.73 27.97
N VAL A 122 17.91 2.74 27.55
CA VAL A 122 16.63 2.39 28.19
C VAL A 122 16.93 1.66 29.47
N TRP A 123 16.74 2.35 30.59
CA TRP A 123 17.02 1.81 31.92
C TRP A 123 15.75 1.20 32.49
N SER A 124 15.79 -0.11 32.72
CA SER A 124 14.62 -0.87 33.19
C SER A 124 14.70 -1.29 34.67
N GLU A 125 15.83 -1.08 35.35
CA GLU A 125 15.94 -1.43 36.78
C GLU A 125 15.10 -0.50 37.66
N SER A 126 14.59 -1.04 38.77
CA SER A 126 13.78 -0.30 39.74
C SER A 126 14.53 0.88 40.37
N ASP A 127 15.81 0.69 40.66
CA ASP A 127 16.68 1.75 41.16
C ASP A 127 17.28 2.53 39.99
N PRO A 128 17.37 3.86 40.06
CA PRO A 128 18.00 4.66 39.01
C PRO A 128 19.50 4.32 38.88
N PRO A 129 20.09 4.53 37.70
CA PRO A 129 21.51 4.25 37.52
C PRO A 129 22.33 5.15 38.43
N SER A 130 23.33 4.57 39.10
CA SER A 130 24.22 5.32 39.98
C SER A 130 24.90 6.49 39.26
N GLU A 131 25.12 7.60 39.97
CA GLU A 131 25.76 8.79 39.38
C GLU A 131 27.19 8.51 38.87
N SER A 132 27.90 7.58 39.53
CA SER A 132 29.22 7.13 39.08
C SER A 132 29.14 6.40 37.73
N LEU A 133 28.12 5.56 37.51
CA LEU A 133 27.88 4.91 36.23
C LEU A 133 27.53 5.94 35.15
N LYS A 134 26.60 6.87 35.44
CA LYS A 134 26.22 7.94 34.51
C LYS A 134 27.44 8.76 34.08
N ALA A 135 28.27 9.19 35.03
CA ALA A 135 29.48 9.96 34.76
C ALA A 135 30.51 9.17 33.94
N TYR A 136 30.68 7.88 34.27
CA TYR A 136 31.59 6.99 33.55
C TYR A 136 31.17 6.80 32.09
N LEU A 137 29.89 6.53 31.82
CA LEU A 137 29.38 6.35 30.45
C LEU A 137 29.46 7.66 29.66
N LYS A 138 29.08 8.80 30.25
CA LYS A 138 29.28 10.12 29.61
C LYS A 138 30.73 10.33 29.19
N LYS A 139 31.69 10.04 30.06
CA LYS A 139 33.13 10.12 29.75
C LYS A 139 33.52 9.18 28.61
N ILE A 140 33.02 7.94 28.62
CA ILE A 140 33.27 6.98 27.55
C ILE A 140 32.78 7.52 26.21
N VAL A 141 31.53 7.98 26.12
CA VAL A 141 30.94 8.50 24.87
C VAL A 141 31.80 9.63 24.30
N LEU A 142 32.20 10.58 25.15
CA LEU A 142 33.08 11.68 24.75
C LEU A 142 34.46 11.20 24.26
N SER A 143 35.05 10.21 24.95
CA SER A 143 36.39 9.69 24.65
C SER A 143 36.48 8.78 23.43
N LYS A 144 35.40 8.02 23.14
CA LYS A 144 35.37 7.02 22.06
C LYS A 144 34.84 7.58 20.76
N SER A 145 34.05 8.64 20.81
CA SER A 145 33.53 9.33 19.63
C SER A 145 34.65 9.83 18.73
N GLN A 146 34.61 9.35 17.48
CA GLN A 146 35.53 9.72 16.41
C GLN A 146 35.10 11.01 15.69
N THR A 147 33.87 11.48 15.93
CA THR A 147 33.28 12.65 15.30
C THR A 147 33.59 13.93 16.08
N ALA A 148 33.64 15.06 15.36
CA ALA A 148 33.78 16.39 15.97
C ALA A 148 32.54 16.73 16.81
N GLN A 149 31.35 16.45 16.27
CA GLN A 149 30.10 16.50 17.01
C GLN A 149 29.96 15.22 17.83
N LYS A 150 29.97 15.34 19.15
CA LYS A 150 29.87 14.20 20.06
C LYS A 150 28.43 13.67 20.10
N PRO A 151 28.22 12.34 20.16
CA PRO A 151 26.89 11.79 20.24
C PRO A 151 26.16 12.32 21.48
N ASN A 152 24.88 12.68 21.32
CA ASN A 152 24.04 12.97 22.48
C ASN A 152 23.90 11.68 23.32
N PHE A 153 24.01 11.78 24.64
CA PHE A 153 23.92 10.62 25.52
C PHE A 153 22.89 10.86 26.64
N LYS A 154 21.84 10.04 26.65
CA LYS A 154 20.72 10.14 27.60
C LYS A 154 20.36 8.77 28.19
N PHE A 155 19.87 8.79 29.42
CA PHE A 155 19.19 7.66 30.03
C PHE A 155 17.70 7.90 29.97
N ASP A 156 16.97 6.94 29.43
CA ASP A 156 15.51 6.91 29.42
C ASP A 156 15.07 6.00 30.58
N ILE A 157 14.87 6.62 31.75
CA ILE A 157 14.49 5.94 32.99
C ILE A 157 12.98 5.72 32.98
N ASN A 158 12.56 4.47 33.21
CA ASN A 158 11.16 4.09 33.26
C ASN A 158 10.76 3.70 34.68
N GLU A 159 9.55 4.03 35.09
CA GLU A 159 9.02 3.70 36.43
C GLU A 159 8.72 2.21 36.60
N GLU A 160 8.38 1.52 35.50
CA GLU A 160 8.02 0.11 35.48
C GLU A 160 9.13 -0.72 34.83
N ASP A 161 9.39 -1.91 35.38
CA ASP A 161 10.12 -2.96 34.69
C ASP A 161 9.23 -3.56 33.59
N ASN A 162 9.46 -3.13 32.35
CA ASN A 162 8.73 -3.64 31.20
C ASN A 162 9.62 -3.68 29.96
N LEU A 163 9.73 -4.85 29.33
CA LEU A 163 10.46 -5.03 28.06
C LEU A 163 9.95 -4.11 26.93
N ASN A 164 8.72 -3.62 27.03
CA ASN A 164 8.13 -2.71 26.06
C ASN A 164 8.53 -1.25 26.28
N ASN A 165 9.28 -0.91 27.33
CA ASN A 165 9.78 0.44 27.58
C ASN A 165 10.54 1.02 26.39
N ARG A 166 11.25 0.17 25.63
CA ARG A 166 11.98 0.57 24.42
C ARG A 166 11.10 1.04 23.26
N PHE A 167 9.78 0.82 23.34
CA PHE A 167 8.81 1.25 22.32
C PHE A 167 8.01 2.48 22.76
N LYS A 168 8.26 3.00 23.98
CA LYS A 168 7.67 4.27 24.41
C LYS A 168 8.24 5.41 23.55
N PRO A 169 7.48 6.50 23.33
CA PRO A 169 7.99 7.68 22.66
C PRO A 169 9.26 8.18 23.36
N ILE A 170 10.33 8.35 22.59
CA ILE A 170 11.58 8.92 23.07
C ILE A 170 11.59 10.40 22.71
N GLU A 171 11.70 11.24 23.73
CA GLU A 171 11.78 12.68 23.56
C GLU A 171 13.16 13.09 23.02
N ASP A 172 13.21 14.21 22.30
CA ASP A 172 14.44 14.84 21.80
C ASP A 172 15.25 14.02 20.76
N LEU A 173 14.63 13.05 20.09
CA LEU A 173 15.27 12.37 18.97
C LEU A 173 15.48 13.33 17.79
N ARG A 174 16.74 13.44 17.35
CA ARG A 174 17.14 14.28 16.21
C ARG A 174 17.27 13.51 14.90
N THR A 175 17.28 12.18 14.98
CA THR A 175 17.51 11.28 13.85
C THR A 175 16.23 10.55 13.49
N ASP A 176 16.01 10.33 12.19
CA ASP A 176 14.89 9.53 11.69
C ASP A 176 15.08 8.02 11.92
N ALA A 177 16.34 7.55 11.99
CA ALA A 177 16.65 6.13 12.14
C ALA A 177 17.07 5.78 13.57
N ILE A 178 16.47 4.74 14.13
CA ILE A 178 16.81 4.22 15.45
C ILE A 178 17.34 2.80 15.34
N PHE A 179 18.60 2.57 15.73
CA PHE A 179 19.15 1.24 15.89
C PHE A 179 18.87 0.70 17.31
N SER A 180 17.88 -0.18 17.46
CA SER A 180 17.55 -0.81 18.73
C SER A 180 18.36 -2.09 18.96
N VAL A 181 18.99 -2.22 20.13
CA VAL A 181 19.88 -3.33 20.48
C VAL A 181 19.87 -3.61 21.99
N ASN A 182 20.20 -4.83 22.39
CA ASN A 182 20.46 -5.17 23.78
C ASN A 182 21.93 -4.90 24.14
N ASP A 183 22.23 -4.71 25.42
CA ASP A 183 23.58 -4.46 25.92
C ASP A 183 24.57 -5.63 25.77
N ASP A 184 24.08 -6.84 25.50
CA ASP A 184 24.87 -8.06 25.28
C ASP A 184 25.19 -8.33 23.80
N VAL A 185 24.69 -7.51 22.88
CA VAL A 185 24.89 -7.70 21.44
C VAL A 185 25.65 -6.56 20.79
N ILE A 186 26.74 -6.94 20.11
CA ILE A 186 27.65 -6.04 19.41
C ILE A 186 27.58 -6.29 17.91
N VAL A 187 27.11 -5.30 17.16
CA VAL A 187 27.20 -5.27 15.69
C VAL A 187 28.40 -4.42 15.28
N PRO A 188 29.36 -4.93 14.48
CA PRO A 188 30.51 -4.15 14.02
C PRO A 188 30.10 -2.85 13.30
N CYS A 189 30.80 -1.75 13.54
CA CYS A 189 30.46 -0.45 12.95
C CYS A 189 30.34 -0.46 11.41
N PRO A 190 31.21 -1.15 10.63
CA PRO A 190 31.05 -1.23 9.18
C PRO A 190 29.73 -1.91 8.77
N THR A 191 29.34 -2.97 9.48
CA THR A 191 28.08 -3.68 9.26
C THR A 191 26.88 -2.80 9.61
N LEU A 192 26.98 -2.05 10.71
CA LEU A 192 25.94 -1.13 11.15
C LEU A 192 25.75 0.03 10.16
N ASN A 193 26.86 0.62 9.69
CA ASN A 193 26.86 1.65 8.65
C ASN A 193 26.23 1.12 7.35
N PHE A 194 26.57 -0.10 6.94
CA PHE A 194 25.95 -0.72 5.77
C PHE A 194 24.44 -0.90 5.96
N ALA A 195 24.00 -1.47 7.08
CA ALA A 195 22.58 -1.63 7.37
C ALA A 195 21.83 -0.29 7.40
N PHE A 196 22.45 0.77 7.92
CA PHE A 196 21.89 2.12 7.85
C PHE A 196 21.73 2.60 6.40
N THR A 197 22.70 2.37 5.51
CA THR A 197 22.54 2.73 4.08
C THR A 197 21.42 1.94 3.39
N VAL A 198 21.20 0.69 3.80
CA VAL A 198 20.06 -0.11 3.33
C VAL A 198 18.75 0.49 3.82
N TRP A 199 18.66 0.87 5.11
CA TRP A 199 17.49 1.54 5.67
C TRP A 199 17.19 2.86 4.95
N GLN A 200 18.22 3.66 4.64
CA GLN A 200 18.05 4.91 3.88
C GLN A 200 17.42 4.69 2.49
N SER A 201 17.62 3.53 1.87
CA SER A 201 17.00 3.19 0.58
C SER A 201 15.53 2.79 0.69
N ALA A 202 15.08 2.39 1.89
CA ALA A 202 13.71 1.97 2.19
C ALA A 202 13.33 2.36 3.64
N PRO A 203 13.20 3.66 3.96
CA PRO A 203 13.06 4.15 5.34
C PRO A 203 11.75 3.74 6.02
N PHE A 204 10.77 3.29 5.23
CA PHE A 204 9.51 2.74 5.74
C PHE A 204 9.57 1.23 6.03
N ALA A 205 10.73 0.60 5.85
CA ALA A 205 10.96 -0.82 6.10
C ALA A 205 11.96 -1.01 7.24
N MET A 206 11.71 -2.04 8.06
CA MET A 206 12.65 -2.47 9.07
C MET A 206 13.86 -3.16 8.45
N VAL A 207 15.06 -2.79 8.89
CA VAL A 207 16.32 -3.45 8.52
C VAL A 207 16.94 -4.08 9.76
N GLY A 208 17.27 -5.37 9.69
CA GLY A 208 17.82 -6.10 10.84
C GLY A 208 18.63 -7.33 10.46
N PHE A 209 19.31 -7.90 11.45
CA PHE A 209 20.25 -9.00 11.25
C PHE A 209 19.71 -10.38 11.65
N VAL A 210 18.59 -10.42 12.38
CA VAL A 210 18.01 -11.65 12.93
C VAL A 210 16.57 -11.82 12.40
N PRO A 211 16.40 -12.40 11.20
CA PRO A 211 15.06 -12.65 10.67
C PRO A 211 14.36 -13.72 11.50
N ARG A 212 13.06 -13.53 11.72
CA ARG A 212 12.17 -14.53 12.34
C ARG A 212 10.96 -14.72 11.42
N MET A 213 10.50 -15.96 11.29
CA MET A 213 9.30 -16.30 10.55
C MET A 213 8.30 -16.97 11.49
N HIS A 214 7.02 -16.68 11.28
CA HIS A 214 5.90 -17.32 11.94
C HIS A 214 5.20 -18.21 10.91
N TRP A 215 4.86 -19.43 11.32
CA TRP A 215 4.13 -20.38 10.50
C TRP A 215 2.72 -20.52 11.06
N LEU A 216 1.73 -20.63 10.18
CA LEU A 216 0.38 -20.99 10.60
C LEU A 216 0.40 -22.48 10.93
N ASP A 217 0.13 -22.83 12.19
CA ASP A 217 0.03 -24.22 12.62
C ASP A 217 -1.16 -24.91 11.95
N LYS A 218 -0.91 -25.48 10.77
CA LYS A 218 -1.59 -26.68 10.31
C LYS A 218 -0.51 -27.71 10.06
N VAL A 219 -0.33 -28.53 11.10
CA VAL A 219 0.73 -29.52 11.30
C VAL A 219 2.06 -28.86 11.66
N VAL A 220 2.40 -28.84 12.95
CA VAL A 220 3.69 -29.34 13.48
C VAL A 220 3.57 -29.37 15.01
N SER A 221 3.58 -30.56 15.57
CA SER A 221 4.04 -30.76 16.94
C SER A 221 5.56 -30.53 16.98
N ASN A 222 5.99 -29.71 17.94
CA ASN A 222 7.36 -29.58 18.44
C ASN A 222 8.32 -28.61 17.73
N LEU A 223 7.97 -27.33 17.63
CA LEU A 223 9.00 -26.29 17.68
C LEU A 223 8.57 -25.17 18.62
N ASN A 224 9.28 -25.03 19.74
CA ASN A 224 9.18 -23.87 20.63
C ASN A 224 9.96 -22.70 19.99
N PRO A 225 9.31 -21.59 19.58
CA PRO A 225 10.03 -20.38 19.24
C PRO A 225 10.37 -19.63 20.53
N SER A 226 11.60 -19.74 21.00
CA SER A 226 12.12 -18.89 22.06
C SER A 226 12.24 -17.44 21.57
N SER A 227 11.70 -16.52 22.38
CA SER A 227 11.66 -15.08 22.14
C SER A 227 13.04 -14.40 22.23
N ILE A 228 13.10 -13.22 21.58
CA ILE A 228 14.05 -12.09 21.73
C ILE A 228 15.41 -12.24 21.04
N LEU A 229 15.55 -11.55 19.89
CA LEU A 229 16.52 -10.46 19.70
C LEU A 229 16.20 -9.77 18.37
N ALA A 230 15.77 -8.51 18.41
CA ALA A 230 15.51 -7.73 17.21
C ALA A 230 16.54 -6.60 17.19
N LEU A 231 17.57 -6.78 16.36
CA LEU A 231 18.44 -5.70 15.94
C LEU A 231 17.71 -5.02 14.79
N LEU A 232 17.22 -3.81 14.99
CA LEU A 232 16.36 -3.15 14.00
C LEU A 232 16.76 -1.69 13.86
N PHE A 233 16.82 -1.24 12.60
CA PHE A 233 16.52 0.14 12.25
C PHE A 233 15.00 0.27 12.08
N SER A 234 14.38 1.14 12.87
CA SER A 234 12.98 1.56 12.74
C SER A 234 12.90 3.07 12.63
#